data_AF-A0A0F9B8K3-F1
#
_entry.id   AF-A0A0F9B8K3-F1
#
_cell.length_a   1.000
_cell.length_b   1.000
_cell.length_c   1.000
_cell.angle_alpha   90.00
_cell.angle_beta   90.00
_cell.angle_gamma   90.00
#
_symmetry.space_group_name_H-M   'P 1'
#
loop_
_entity.id
_entity.type
_entity.pdbx_description
1 polymer ?
#
loop_
_entity_poly.entity_id
_entity_poly.type
_entity_poly.pdbx_seq_one_letter_code
_entity_poly.pdbx_strand_id
1 'polypeptide(L)'
;KIGREFNCELISEYINAKKSLWYRCPKGHKFKKTPYWLKKSNKSIKILCPDCKMDAYAKRFHDFVRNKGGHLLTPYKGRAKPIKIKCKNNHVRETTPAAVYQGSSCQACKK
;
A
#
# COMPACT_ATOMS: atom_id res chain seq x y z
N LYS A 1 -17.21 3.30 22.76
CA LYS A 1 -16.60 4.23 21.76
C LYS A 1 -15.90 3.39 20.68
N ILE A 2 -16.55 3.20 19.53
CA ILE A 2 -16.14 2.25 18.45
C ILE A 2 -14.72 2.53 17.89
N GLY A 3 -14.21 3.76 18.02
CA GLY A 3 -12.86 4.11 17.54
C GLY A 3 -11.69 3.66 18.42
N ARG A 4 -11.91 3.38 19.73
CA ARG A 4 -10.81 3.06 20.66
C ARG A 4 -10.19 1.68 20.44
N GLU A 5 -10.97 0.68 19.99
CA GLU A 5 -10.46 -0.68 19.76
C GLU A 5 -9.60 -0.80 18.49
N PHE A 6 -9.79 0.07 17.49
CA PHE A 6 -9.10 0.00 16.20
C PHE A 6 -8.03 1.08 16.01
N ASN A 7 -7.75 1.85 17.07
CA ASN A 7 -6.84 3.00 17.05
C ASN A 7 -7.15 3.99 15.91
N CYS A 8 -8.43 4.22 15.61
CA CYS A 8 -8.88 5.14 14.56
C CYS A 8 -9.83 6.18 15.13
N GLU A 9 -9.67 7.42 14.69
CA GLU A 9 -10.54 8.52 15.08
C GLU A 9 -11.73 8.62 14.11
N LEU A 10 -12.94 8.69 14.64
CA LEU A 10 -14.14 8.98 13.86
C LEU A 10 -14.20 10.49 13.62
N ILE A 11 -14.23 10.92 12.35
CA ILE A 11 -14.23 12.36 11.98
C ILE A 11 -15.58 12.84 11.44
N SER A 12 -16.54 11.94 11.19
CA SER A 12 -17.91 12.31 10.78
C SER A 12 -18.91 12.03 11.88
N GLU A 13 -20.03 12.76 11.88
CA GLU A 13 -21.17 12.48 12.75
C GLU A 13 -21.64 11.03 12.61
N TYR A 14 -21.90 10.40 13.75
CA TYR A 14 -22.39 9.04 13.77
C TYR A 14 -23.88 9.02 13.42
N ILE A 15 -24.20 8.53 12.22
CA ILE A 15 -25.61 8.43 11.79
C ILE A 15 -26.19 7.07 12.16
N ASN A 16 -25.59 5.97 11.69
CA ASN A 16 -25.95 4.59 12.06
C ASN A 16 -24.86 3.59 11.65
N ALA A 17 -25.01 2.32 12.07
CA ALA A 17 -24.02 1.25 11.84
C ALA A 17 -23.91 0.77 10.37
N LYS A 18 -24.91 1.08 9.53
CA LYS A 18 -24.97 0.67 8.11
C LYS A 18 -24.42 1.76 7.18
N LYS A 19 -24.47 3.03 7.58
CA LYS A 19 -23.90 4.14 6.83
C LYS A 19 -22.38 4.15 6.94
N SER A 20 -21.76 4.48 5.83
CA SER A 20 -20.31 4.61 5.73
C SER A 20 -19.89 5.94 6.34
N LEU A 21 -19.11 5.88 7.41
CA LEU A 21 -18.59 7.02 8.16
C LEU A 21 -17.13 7.27 7.80
N TRP A 22 -16.67 8.49 8.04
CA TRP A 22 -15.30 8.89 7.83
C TRP A 22 -14.45 8.67 9.07
N TYR A 23 -13.26 8.10 8.86
CA TYR A 23 -12.28 7.82 9.90
C TYR A 23 -10.92 8.40 9.52
N ARG A 24 -10.12 8.71 10.52
CA ARG A 24 -8.72 9.10 10.43
C ARG A 24 -7.86 8.06 11.15
N CYS A 25 -6.89 7.47 10.45
CA CYS A 25 -5.96 6.52 11.06
C CYS A 25 -4.83 7.26 11.83
N PRO A 26 -4.01 6.57 12.64
CA PRO A 26 -2.90 7.18 13.38
C PRO A 26 -1.84 7.84 12.48
N LYS A 27 -1.74 7.42 11.21
CA LYS A 27 -0.87 8.06 10.23
C LYS A 27 -1.47 9.32 9.59
N GLY A 28 -2.70 9.69 9.93
CA GLY A 28 -3.41 10.86 9.39
C GLY A 28 -4.23 10.59 8.14
N HIS A 29 -4.23 9.38 7.57
CA HIS A 29 -5.03 9.07 6.38
C HIS A 29 -6.53 9.06 6.68
N LYS A 30 -7.31 9.70 5.79
CA LYS A 30 -8.77 9.76 5.86
C LYS A 30 -9.38 8.67 4.98
N PHE A 31 -10.26 7.85 5.54
CA PHE A 31 -10.89 6.76 4.81
C PHE A 31 -12.34 6.55 5.27
N LYS A 32 -13.17 5.98 4.38
CA LYS A 32 -14.60 5.80 4.60
C LYS A 32 -14.95 4.31 4.74
N LYS A 33 -15.60 3.94 5.86
CA LYS A 33 -16.02 2.55 6.16
C LYS A 33 -17.30 2.51 6.99
N THR A 34 -18.00 1.38 7.01
CA THR A 34 -19.16 1.20 7.90
C THR A 34 -18.71 0.73 9.29
N PRO A 35 -19.36 1.17 10.38
CA PRO A 35 -19.11 0.65 11.73
C PRO A 35 -19.29 -0.86 11.83
N TYR A 36 -20.25 -1.44 11.09
CA TYR A 36 -20.43 -2.89 11.01
C TYR A 36 -19.18 -3.61 10.50
N TRP A 37 -18.54 -3.07 9.46
CA TRP A 37 -17.34 -3.67 8.88
C TRP A 37 -16.12 -3.54 9.81
N LEU A 38 -16.05 -2.47 10.61
CA LEU A 38 -15.02 -2.34 11.65
C LEU A 38 -15.21 -3.41 12.72
N LYS A 39 -16.41 -3.55 13.29
CA LYS A 39 -16.70 -4.55 14.33
C LYS A 39 -16.51 -6.00 13.87
N LYS A 40 -16.87 -6.31 12.62
CA LYS A 40 -16.73 -7.66 12.06
C LYS A 40 -15.29 -8.01 11.70
N SER A 41 -14.44 -7.01 11.51
CA SER A 41 -13.10 -7.20 10.99
C SER A 41 -12.10 -7.31 12.14
N ASN A 42 -11.64 -8.53 12.44
CA ASN A 42 -10.49 -8.80 13.35
C ASN A 42 -9.15 -8.30 12.77
N LYS A 43 -9.15 -7.24 11.96
CA LYS A 43 -8.00 -6.82 11.16
C LYS A 43 -7.43 -5.52 11.70
N SER A 44 -6.10 -5.44 11.73
CA SER A 44 -5.36 -4.23 12.13
C SER A 44 -5.66 -3.04 11.22
N ILE A 45 -5.40 -1.82 11.73
CA ILE A 45 -5.54 -0.56 10.98
C ILE A 45 -4.84 -0.56 9.61
N LYS A 46 -3.73 -1.30 9.47
CA LYS A 46 -3.02 -1.47 8.19
C LYS A 46 -3.90 -2.05 7.07
N ILE A 47 -4.95 -2.80 7.40
CA ILE A 47 -5.87 -3.40 6.43
C ILE A 47 -7.15 -2.56 6.26
N LEU A 48 -7.55 -1.85 7.32
CA LEU A 48 -8.75 -1.00 7.31
C LEU A 48 -8.54 0.27 6.49
N CYS A 49 -7.38 0.92 6.65
CA CYS A 49 -7.01 2.12 5.92
C CYS A 49 -6.36 1.74 4.57
N PRO A 50 -6.96 2.12 3.41
CA PRO A 50 -6.43 1.81 2.09
C PRO A 50 -5.01 2.33 1.85
N ASP A 51 -4.71 3.54 2.31
CA ASP A 51 -3.39 4.16 2.18
C ASP A 51 -2.35 3.45 3.04
N CYS A 52 -2.67 3.12 4.29
CA CYS A 52 -1.78 2.30 5.13
C CYS A 52 -1.52 0.91 4.52
N LYS A 53 -2.53 0.35 3.84
CA LYS A 53 -2.40 -0.92 3.11
C LYS A 53 -1.46 -0.74 1.91
N MET A 54 -1.61 0.36 1.17
CA MET A 54 -0.75 0.71 0.04
C MET A 54 0.69 0.94 0.48
N ASP A 55 0.93 1.67 1.57
CA ASP A 55 2.25 1.86 2.17
C ASP A 55 2.94 0.52 2.46
N ALA A 56 2.18 -0.43 3.03
CA ALA A 56 2.71 -1.74 3.36
C ALA A 56 3.12 -2.52 2.10
N TYR A 57 2.33 -2.44 1.02
CA TYR A 57 2.70 -3.05 -0.26
C TYR A 57 3.88 -2.34 -0.93
N ALA A 58 3.89 -1.01 -0.91
CA ALA A 58 4.98 -0.20 -1.45
C ALA A 58 6.30 -0.54 -0.76
N LYS A 59 6.29 -0.62 0.58
CA LYS A 59 7.46 -1.04 1.36
C LYS A 59 7.93 -2.44 0.98
N ARG A 60 7.02 -3.43 0.97
CA ARG A 60 7.36 -4.81 0.57
C ARG A 60 7.95 -4.90 -0.83
N PHE A 61 7.39 -4.14 -1.77
CA PHE A 61 7.88 -4.12 -3.15
C PHE A 61 9.24 -3.44 -3.25
N HIS A 62 9.42 -2.32 -2.56
CA HIS A 62 10.71 -1.63 -2.48
C HIS A 62 11.80 -2.56 -1.91
N ASP A 63 11.52 -3.27 -0.81
CA ASP A 63 12.45 -4.22 -0.20
C ASP A 63 12.76 -5.38 -1.17
N PHE A 64 11.76 -5.88 -1.90
CA PHE A 64 11.95 -6.91 -2.93
C PHE A 64 12.89 -6.43 -4.06
N VAL A 65 12.70 -5.20 -4.54
CA VAL A 65 13.56 -4.60 -5.58
C VAL A 65 14.98 -4.42 -5.06
N ARG A 66 15.14 -3.92 -3.83
CA ARG A 66 16.44 -3.75 -3.16
C ARG A 66 17.18 -5.07 -2.99
N ASN A 67 16.50 -6.13 -2.55
CA ASN A 67 17.09 -7.46 -2.38
C ASN A 67 17.57 -8.06 -3.71
N LYS A 68 17.00 -7.65 -4.84
CA LYS A 68 17.46 -8.03 -6.19
C LYS A 68 18.58 -7.13 -6.73
N GLY A 69 19.13 -6.22 -5.92
CA GLY A 69 20.15 -5.25 -6.35
C GLY A 69 19.61 -4.16 -7.27
N GLY A 70 18.30 -3.90 -7.21
CA GLY A 70 17.65 -2.81 -7.91
C GLY A 70 17.31 -1.64 -6.97
N HIS A 71 17.07 -0.48 -7.57
CA HIS A 71 16.60 0.72 -6.88
C HIS A 71 15.37 1.26 -7.59
N LEU A 72 14.30 1.49 -6.84
CA LEU A 72 13.04 1.98 -7.38
C LEU A 72 13.11 3.50 -7.54
N LEU A 73 12.90 4.00 -8.76
CA LEU A 73 12.97 5.43 -9.08
C LEU A 73 11.60 6.12 -9.06
N THR A 74 10.51 5.35 -9.10
CA THR A 74 9.14 5.86 -9.11
C THR A 74 8.31 5.18 -8.03
N PRO A 75 7.38 5.89 -7.37
CA PRO A 75 6.57 5.30 -6.31
C PRO A 75 5.75 4.10 -6.79
N TYR A 76 5.62 3.09 -5.92
CA TYR A 76 4.73 1.96 -6.15
C TYR A 76 3.27 2.40 -6.05
N LYS A 77 2.49 2.22 -7.12
CA LYS A 77 1.06 2.57 -7.19
C LYS A 77 0.16 1.36 -7.47
N GLY A 78 0.66 0.15 -7.26
CA GLY A 78 -0.04 -1.11 -7.50
C GLY A 78 0.64 -2.00 -8.53
N ARG A 79 0.23 -3.28 -8.60
CA ARG A 79 0.93 -4.34 -9.34
C ARG A 79 1.00 -4.13 -10.86
N ALA A 80 0.02 -3.48 -11.44
CA ALA A 80 -0.09 -3.26 -12.88
C ALA A 80 0.38 -1.86 -13.32
N LYS A 81 0.71 -0.96 -12.38
CA LYS A 81 1.14 0.40 -12.73
C LYS A 81 2.62 0.38 -13.12
N PRO A 82 3.00 1.09 -14.21
CA PRO A 82 4.40 1.13 -14.63
C PRO A 82 5.25 1.82 -13.57
N ILE A 83 6.49 1.34 -13.47
CA ILE A 83 7.52 1.82 -12.56
C ILE A 83 8.86 1.87 -13.28
N LYS A 84 9.78 2.71 -12.80
CA LYS A 84 11.17 2.74 -13.24
C LYS A 84 12.07 2.13 -12.17
N ILE A 85 12.93 1.20 -12.59
CA ILE A 85 13.92 0.54 -11.73
C ILE A 85 15.30 0.77 -12.32
N LYS A 86 16.23 1.17 -11.47
CA LYS A 86 17.66 1.27 -11.73
C LYS A 86 18.38 0.03 -11.20
N CYS A 87 19.18 -0.67 -12.00
CA CYS A 87 19.95 -1.81 -11.51
C CYS A 87 21.32 -1.38 -10.92
N LYS A 88 22.05 -2.33 -10.34
CA LYS A 88 23.42 -2.12 -9.84
C LYS A 88 24.40 -1.56 -10.88
N ASN A 89 24.24 -1.88 -12.17
CA ASN A 89 25.07 -1.36 -13.26
C ASN A 89 24.53 -0.03 -13.82
N ASN A 90 23.76 0.73 -13.04
CA ASN A 90 23.24 2.05 -13.42
C ASN A 90 22.19 2.07 -14.56
N HIS A 91 21.83 0.92 -15.16
CA HIS A 91 20.79 0.86 -16.19
C HIS A 91 19.40 1.15 -15.61
N VAL A 92 18.65 2.00 -16.30
CA VAL A 92 17.25 2.32 -15.97
C VAL A 92 16.33 1.58 -16.95
N ARG A 93 15.30 0.94 -16.42
CA ARG A 93 14.25 0.33 -17.23
C ARG A 93 12.87 0.64 -16.68
N GLU A 94 11.91 0.71 -17.59
CA GLU A 94 10.50 0.75 -17.25
C GLU A 94 9.90 -0.67 -17.26
N THR A 95 9.06 -0.98 -16.28
CA THR A 95 8.43 -2.28 -16.12
C THR A 95 7.21 -2.20 -15.20
N THR A 96 6.54 -3.31 -14.91
CA THR A 96 5.47 -3.37 -13.91
C THR A 96 5.93 -4.18 -12.70
N PRO A 97 5.44 -3.89 -11.47
CA PRO A 97 5.74 -4.71 -10.32
C PRO A 97 5.35 -6.18 -10.51
N ALA A 98 4.25 -6.46 -11.22
CA ALA A 98 3.84 -7.83 -11.56
C ALA A 98 4.94 -8.58 -12.34
N ALA A 99 5.49 -7.98 -13.39
CA ALA A 99 6.58 -8.56 -14.15
C ALA A 99 7.85 -8.75 -13.30
N VAL A 100 8.16 -7.81 -12.41
CA VAL A 100 9.31 -7.87 -11.49
C VAL A 100 9.17 -9.02 -10.49
N TYR A 101 7.97 -9.26 -9.97
CA TYR A 101 7.66 -10.43 -9.16
C TYR A 101 7.83 -11.74 -9.92
N GLN A 102 7.42 -11.78 -11.19
CA GLN A 102 7.57 -12.94 -12.09
C GLN A 102 9.03 -13.21 -12.53
N GLY A 103 9.99 -12.36 -12.14
CA GLY A 103 11.41 -12.59 -12.44
C GLY A 103 11.99 -11.68 -13.52
N SER A 104 11.25 -10.68 -14.00
CA SER A 104 11.77 -9.66 -14.92
C SER A 104 12.99 -8.96 -14.31
N SER A 105 14.13 -9.00 -15.02
CA SER A 105 15.40 -8.40 -14.61
C SER A 105 15.94 -7.44 -15.67
N CYS A 106 17.10 -6.82 -15.40
CA CYS A 106 17.72 -5.87 -16.31
C CYS A 106 18.29 -6.59 -17.54
N GLN A 107 17.65 -6.39 -18.70
CA GLN A 107 18.09 -7.01 -19.96
C GLN A 107 19.45 -6.46 -20.44
N ALA A 108 19.75 -5.19 -20.20
CA ALA A 108 21.06 -4.61 -20.49
C ALA A 108 22.20 -5.18 -19.62
N CYS A 109 21.90 -5.90 -18.53
CA CYS A 109 22.91 -6.64 -17.75
C CYS A 109 23.05 -8.10 -18.20
N LYS A 110 22.10 -8.60 -19.00
CA LYS A 110 22.07 -9.97 -19.50
C LYS A 110 22.68 -10.09 -20.89
N LYS A 111 22.70 -8.99 -21.64
CA LYS A 111 23.51 -8.83 -22.85
C LYS A 111 24.96 -8.66 -22.44
#